data_AF-A0A4V1VL63-F1
#
_entry.id   AF-A0A4V1VL63-F1
#
_cell.length_a   1.000
_cell.length_b   1.000
_cell.length_c   1.000
_cell.angle_alpha   90.00
_cell.angle_beta   90.00
_cell.angle_gamma   90.00
#
_symmetry.space_group_name_H-M   'P 1'
#
loop_
_entity.id
_entity.type
_entity.pdbx_description
1 polymer ?
#
loop_
_entity_poly.entity_id
_entity_poly.type
_entity_poly.pdbx_seq_one_letter_code
_entity_poly.pdbx_strand_id
1 'polypeptide(L)'
;MSPARSGPTPEAATAQRLLDAAEELFALHGSEAVSLRQISRHAGAGNVLAVQYWFTDRDGLVRAILERHHGELDAARHRMLDEVDPSDDDAGRLRTLNRALVEPLAAKLHDGPAGAGYLRLVSDLLH
;
A
#
# COMPACT_ATOMS: atom_id res chain seq x y z
N MET A 1 4.72 20.68 -29.35
CA MET A 1 5.76 20.67 -28.30
C MET A 1 5.26 19.76 -27.20
N SER A 2 5.80 18.54 -27.11
CA SER A 2 5.41 17.56 -26.08
C SER A 2 6.29 17.78 -24.84
N PRO A 3 5.75 17.85 -23.61
CA PRO A 3 6.59 18.02 -22.43
C PRO A 3 7.36 16.71 -22.17
N ALA A 4 8.65 16.85 -21.85
CA ALA A 4 9.49 15.74 -21.45
C ALA A 4 8.93 15.10 -20.17
N ARG A 5 8.72 13.77 -20.19
CA ARG A 5 8.44 13.00 -18.97
C ARG A 5 9.72 12.98 -18.12
N SER A 6 9.87 13.95 -17.22
CA SER A 6 10.92 13.93 -16.21
C SER A 6 10.68 12.74 -15.29
N GLY A 7 11.65 11.81 -15.23
CA GLY A 7 11.62 10.69 -14.30
C GLY A 7 11.65 11.17 -12.84
N PRO A 8 11.41 10.26 -11.87
CA PRO A 8 11.47 10.61 -10.45
C PRO A 8 12.85 11.15 -10.10
N THR A 9 12.89 12.15 -9.21
CA THR A 9 14.14 12.67 -8.68
C THR A 9 14.91 11.55 -7.93
N PRO A 10 16.25 11.62 -7.83
CA PRO A 10 17.03 10.62 -7.08
C PRO A 10 16.54 10.41 -5.64
N GLU A 11 16.02 11.48 -5.07
CA GLU A 11 15.36 11.54 -3.77
C GLU A 11 14.06 10.71 -3.72
N ALA A 12 13.13 10.97 -4.65
CA ALA A 12 11.89 10.19 -4.76
C ALA A 12 12.15 8.70 -5.03
N ALA A 13 13.19 8.39 -5.83
CA ALA A 13 13.61 7.02 -6.06
C ALA A 13 14.13 6.32 -4.78
N THR A 14 14.68 7.07 -3.83
CA THR A 14 15.12 6.51 -2.54
C THR A 14 13.93 6.24 -1.62
N ALA A 15 12.98 7.16 -1.53
CA ALA A 15 11.73 6.92 -0.79
C ALA A 15 11.00 5.68 -1.33
N GLN A 16 10.94 5.53 -2.66
CA GLN A 16 10.29 4.38 -3.29
C GLN A 16 10.96 3.05 -2.92
N ARG A 17 12.30 2.98 -3.00
CA ARG A 17 13.04 1.77 -2.59
C ARG A 17 12.82 1.40 -1.12
N LEU A 18 12.65 2.39 -0.25
CA LEU A 18 12.37 2.15 1.16
C LEU A 18 10.95 1.59 1.37
N LEU A 19 9.96 2.08 0.62
CA LEU A 19 8.60 1.52 0.64
C LEU A 19 8.57 0.09 0.10
N ASP A 20 9.21 -0.15 -1.06
CA ASP A 20 9.30 -1.48 -1.65
C ASP A 20 9.96 -2.48 -0.68
N ALA A 21 11.09 -2.08 -0.06
CA ALA A 21 11.77 -2.90 0.93
C ALA A 21 10.92 -3.17 2.18
N ALA A 22 10.14 -2.20 2.64
CA ALA A 22 9.26 -2.37 3.79
C ALA A 22 8.14 -3.37 3.47
N GLU A 23 7.48 -3.23 2.33
CA GLU A 23 6.40 -4.12 1.90
C GLU A 23 6.91 -5.56 1.72
N GLU A 24 8.06 -5.76 1.07
CA GLU A 24 8.69 -7.08 0.93
C GLU A 24 8.98 -7.73 2.27
N LEU A 25 9.59 -6.99 3.21
CA LEU A 25 9.91 -7.52 4.53
C LEU A 25 8.64 -7.79 5.36
N PHE A 26 7.62 -6.94 5.26
CA PHE A 26 6.35 -7.14 5.93
C PHE A 26 5.64 -8.38 5.39
N ALA A 27 5.67 -8.62 4.08
CA ALA A 27 5.09 -9.82 3.47
C ALA A 27 5.72 -11.11 4.04
N LEU A 28 7.04 -11.10 4.27
CA LEU A 28 7.80 -12.26 4.72
C LEU A 28 7.77 -12.49 6.24
N HIS A 29 7.70 -11.42 7.02
CA HIS A 29 7.98 -11.49 8.47
C HIS A 29 6.89 -10.89 9.35
N GLY A 30 5.86 -10.26 8.76
CA GLY A 30 4.93 -9.42 9.50
C GLY A 30 5.54 -8.05 9.81
N SER A 31 4.69 -7.05 9.98
CA SER A 31 5.12 -5.67 10.20
C SER A 31 5.80 -5.53 11.57
N GLU A 32 5.25 -6.10 12.63
CA GLU A 32 5.76 -5.98 14.01
C GLU A 32 7.20 -6.49 14.19
N ALA A 33 7.59 -7.54 13.45
CA ALA A 33 8.91 -8.15 13.54
C ALA A 33 10.00 -7.40 12.75
N VAL A 34 9.62 -6.39 11.94
CA VAL A 34 10.53 -5.69 11.01
C VAL A 34 10.88 -4.31 11.55
N SER A 35 12.17 -4.06 11.78
CA SER A 35 12.71 -2.77 12.22
C SER A 35 13.09 -1.84 11.07
N LEU A 36 13.14 -0.52 11.33
CA LEU A 36 13.58 0.48 10.34
C LEU A 36 15.04 0.25 9.87
N ARG A 37 15.88 -0.38 10.71
CA ARG A 37 17.25 -0.79 10.34
C ARG A 37 17.25 -1.89 9.29
N GLN A 38 16.38 -2.88 9.43
CA GLN A 38 16.24 -3.96 8.45
C GLN A 38 15.76 -3.40 7.11
N ILE A 39 14.75 -2.52 7.13
CA ILE A 39 14.21 -1.87 5.93
C ILE A 39 15.29 -1.06 5.21
N SER A 40 15.98 -0.17 5.93
CA SER A 40 17.07 0.64 5.37
C SER A 40 18.15 -0.21 4.70
N ARG A 41 18.63 -1.26 5.39
CA ARG A 41 19.64 -2.17 4.86
C ARG A 41 19.14 -2.93 3.63
N HIS A 42 17.90 -3.44 3.65
CA HIS A 42 17.30 -4.18 2.54
C HIS A 42 17.11 -3.29 1.30
N ALA A 43 16.74 -2.02 1.51
CA ALA A 43 16.65 -1.01 0.44
C ALA A 43 18.02 -0.57 -0.12
N GLY A 44 19.14 -1.00 0.48
CA GLY A 44 20.47 -0.51 0.15
C GLY A 44 20.71 0.95 0.56
N ALA A 45 19.94 1.46 1.54
CA ALA A 45 20.22 2.74 2.17
C ALA A 45 21.30 2.53 3.25
N GLY A 46 22.34 3.36 3.24
CA GLY A 46 23.49 3.18 4.14
C GLY A 46 23.19 3.38 5.63
N ASN A 47 22.05 3.96 5.99
CA ASN A 47 21.64 4.20 7.37
C ASN A 47 20.12 4.37 7.55
N VAL A 48 19.66 4.29 8.80
CA VAL A 48 18.25 4.53 9.19
C VAL A 48 17.82 5.97 8.99
N LEU A 49 18.74 6.94 8.98
CA LEU A 49 18.41 8.35 8.82
C LEU A 49 17.69 8.61 7.50
N ALA A 50 17.93 7.80 6.45
CA ALA A 50 17.16 7.87 5.21
C ALA A 50 15.66 7.61 5.46
N VAL A 51 15.31 6.60 6.28
CA VAL A 51 13.91 6.31 6.64
C VAL A 51 13.31 7.47 7.44
N GLN A 52 14.05 7.97 8.44
CA GLN A 52 13.58 9.08 9.28
C GLN A 52 13.45 10.39 8.50
N TYR A 53 14.31 10.62 7.50
CA TYR A 53 14.22 11.79 6.64
C TYR A 53 12.94 11.78 5.81
N TRP A 54 12.58 10.64 5.22
CA TRP A 54 11.42 10.52 4.34
C TRP A 54 10.10 10.33 5.07
N PHE A 55 10.13 9.59 6.17
CA PHE A 55 8.92 9.12 6.84
C PHE A 55 8.81 9.59 8.28
N THR A 56 9.77 10.38 8.79
CA THR A 56 9.89 10.83 10.18
C THR A 56 10.15 9.68 11.16
N ASP A 57 9.26 8.70 11.21
CA ASP A 57 9.28 7.56 12.12
C ASP A 57 8.63 6.32 11.48
N ARG A 58 8.33 5.31 12.31
CA ARG A 58 7.67 4.09 11.88
C ARG A 58 6.23 4.34 11.43
N ASP A 59 5.50 5.20 12.13
CA ASP A 59 4.09 5.46 11.86
C ASP A 59 3.92 6.23 10.56
N GLY A 60 4.84 7.15 10.26
CA GLY A 60 4.89 7.83 8.97
C GLY A 60 5.24 6.88 7.82
N LEU A 61 6.09 5.87 8.05
CA LEU A 61 6.37 4.84 7.03
C LEU A 61 5.13 3.99 6.77
N VAL A 62 4.46 3.54 7.84
CA VAL A 62 3.20 2.80 7.75
C VAL A 62 2.14 3.62 7.00
N ARG A 63 1.98 4.89 7.35
CA ARG A 63 1.04 5.80 6.68
C ARG A 63 1.35 5.94 5.19
N ALA A 64 2.62 6.11 4.82
CA ALA A 64 3.03 6.21 3.43
C ALA A 64 2.73 4.93 2.62
N ILE A 65 2.90 3.74 3.22
CA ILE A 65 2.48 2.47 2.61
C ILE A 65 0.96 2.45 2.45
N LEU A 66 0.19 2.81 3.49
CA LEU A 66 -1.28 2.84 3.39
C LEU A 66 -1.74 3.78 2.26
N GLU A 67 -1.18 4.99 2.19
CA GLU A 67 -1.49 5.98 1.14
C GLU A 67 -1.14 5.48 -0.27
N ARG A 68 -0.02 4.78 -0.44
CA ARG A 68 0.39 4.19 -1.73
C ARG A 68 -0.67 3.23 -2.28
N HIS A 69 -1.33 2.44 -1.43
CA HIS A 69 -2.32 1.45 -1.87
C HIS A 69 -3.77 1.98 -1.83
N HIS A 70 -4.08 2.93 -0.94
CA HIS A 70 -5.43 3.48 -0.78
C HIS A 70 -5.98 4.09 -2.07
N GLY A 71 -5.16 4.82 -2.83
CA GLY A 71 -5.63 5.46 -4.07
C GLY A 71 -6.22 4.47 -5.07
N GLU A 72 -5.54 3.33 -5.28
CA GLU A 72 -6.01 2.28 -6.19
C GLU A 72 -7.23 1.53 -5.63
N LEU A 73 -7.21 1.23 -4.32
CA LEU A 73 -8.30 0.52 -3.64
C LEU A 73 -9.59 1.33 -3.65
N ASP A 74 -9.52 2.61 -3.32
CA ASP A 74 -10.69 3.49 -3.27
C ASP A 74 -11.21 3.78 -4.68
N ALA A 75 -10.34 3.92 -5.67
CA ALA A 75 -10.79 4.03 -7.06
C ALA A 75 -11.49 2.75 -7.56
N ALA A 76 -11.04 1.57 -7.14
CA ALA A 76 -11.72 0.31 -7.45
C ALA A 76 -13.08 0.22 -6.72
N ARG A 77 -13.13 0.58 -5.44
CA ARG A 77 -14.36 0.62 -4.64
C ARG A 77 -15.41 1.54 -5.25
N HIS A 78 -15.04 2.78 -5.58
CA HIS A 78 -15.99 3.73 -6.16
C HIS A 78 -16.57 3.21 -7.47
N ARG A 79 -15.73 2.66 -8.37
CA ARG A 79 -16.22 2.05 -9.62
C ARG A 79 -17.26 0.95 -9.38
N MET A 80 -17.03 0.08 -8.40
CA MET A 80 -17.99 -0.98 -8.06
C MET A 80 -19.27 -0.44 -7.42
N LEU A 81 -19.19 0.65 -6.67
CA LEU A 81 -20.35 1.28 -6.05
C LEU A 81 -21.17 2.11 -7.05
N ASP A 82 -20.52 2.66 -8.08
CA ASP A 82 -21.20 3.34 -9.20
C ASP A 82 -22.03 2.37 -10.06
N GLU A 83 -21.75 1.06 -9.98
CA GLU A 83 -22.50 0.01 -10.67
C GLU A 83 -23.79 -0.42 -9.93
N VAL A 84 -24.05 0.10 -8.73
CA VAL A 84 -25.26 -0.24 -7.96
C VAL A 84 -26.49 0.29 -8.69
N ASP A 85 -27.43 -0.60 -9.02
CA ASP A 85 -28.69 -0.22 -9.63
C ASP A 85 -29.66 0.27 -8.53
N PRO A 86 -30.27 1.47 -8.66
CA PRO A 86 -31.29 1.94 -7.72
C PRO A 86 -32.48 0.99 -7.56
N SER A 87 -32.72 0.10 -8.53
CA SER A 87 -33.77 -0.92 -8.51
C SER A 87 -33.38 -2.21 -7.78
N ASP A 88 -32.11 -2.36 -7.36
CA ASP A 88 -31.68 -3.50 -6.55
C ASP A 88 -32.50 -3.61 -5.26
N ASP A 89 -32.69 -4.83 -4.76
CA ASP A 89 -33.21 -5.05 -3.41
C ASP A 89 -32.10 -4.82 -2.36
N ASP A 90 -32.47 -4.85 -1.07
CA ASP A 90 -31.51 -4.67 0.02
C ASP A 90 -30.40 -5.72 -0.01
N ALA A 91 -30.71 -6.95 -0.44
CA ALA A 91 -29.75 -8.02 -0.53
C ALA A 91 -28.74 -7.79 -1.68
N GLY A 92 -29.20 -7.28 -2.83
CA GLY A 92 -28.37 -6.88 -3.96
C GLY A 92 -27.39 -5.77 -3.56
N ARG A 93 -27.90 -4.69 -2.96
CA ARG A 93 -27.07 -3.59 -2.45
C ARG A 93 -26.02 -4.07 -1.44
N LEU A 94 -26.42 -4.90 -0.47
CA LEU A 94 -25.50 -5.44 0.52
C LEU A 94 -24.43 -6.35 -0.10
N ARG A 95 -24.79 -7.15 -1.11
CA ARG A 95 -23.79 -7.95 -1.86
C ARG A 95 -22.77 -7.05 -2.55
N THR A 96 -23.22 -5.98 -3.22
CA THR A 96 -22.29 -5.05 -3.90
C THR A 96 -21.39 -4.33 -2.91
N LEU A 97 -21.91 -3.87 -1.77
CA LEU A 97 -21.11 -3.27 -0.70
C LEU A 97 -20.04 -4.25 -0.17
N ASN A 98 -20.41 -5.50 0.10
CA ASN A 98 -19.46 -6.52 0.54
C ASN A 98 -18.39 -6.80 -0.51
N ARG A 99 -18.78 -6.91 -1.79
CA ARG A 99 -17.82 -7.10 -2.89
C ARG A 99 -16.85 -5.93 -3.00
N ALA A 100 -17.34 -4.69 -2.91
CA ALA A 100 -16.48 -3.50 -2.94
C ALA A 100 -15.48 -3.46 -1.77
N LEU A 101 -15.85 -3.98 -0.59
CA LEU A 101 -14.91 -4.06 0.53
C LEU A 101 -13.85 -5.14 0.33
N VAL A 102 -14.24 -6.31 -0.18
CA VAL A 102 -13.39 -7.52 -0.20
C VAL A 102 -12.60 -7.68 -1.50
N GLU A 103 -13.22 -7.51 -2.67
CA GLU A 103 -12.58 -7.82 -3.97
C GLU A 103 -11.35 -6.96 -4.25
N PRO A 104 -11.35 -5.63 -4.03
CA PRO A 104 -10.16 -4.80 -4.23
C PRO A 104 -8.98 -5.20 -3.31
N LEU A 105 -9.28 -5.60 -2.07
CA LEU A 105 -8.25 -6.12 -1.16
C LEU A 105 -7.71 -7.47 -1.63
N ALA A 106 -8.60 -8.39 -2.00
CA ALA A 106 -8.20 -9.70 -2.53
C ALA A 106 -7.36 -9.56 -3.80
N ALA A 107 -7.67 -8.59 -4.67
CA ALA A 107 -6.91 -8.31 -5.87
C ALA A 107 -5.44 -7.92 -5.58
N LYS A 108 -5.12 -7.36 -4.41
CA LYS A 108 -3.73 -7.06 -4.03
C LYS A 108 -2.86 -8.33 -3.95
N LEU A 109 -3.44 -9.52 -3.79
CA LEU A 109 -2.67 -10.78 -3.85
C LEU A 109 -1.97 -10.99 -5.21
N HIS A 110 -2.44 -10.32 -6.27
CA HIS A 110 -1.84 -10.39 -7.60
C HIS A 110 -0.64 -9.45 -7.80
N ASP A 111 -0.38 -8.56 -6.85
CA ASP A 111 0.68 -7.55 -6.95
C ASP A 111 2.03 -8.04 -6.39
N GLY A 112 2.13 -9.34 -6.10
CA GLY A 112 3.33 -9.94 -5.54
C GLY A 112 3.66 -9.41 -4.14
N PRO A 113 4.96 -9.23 -3.80
CA PRO A 113 5.38 -8.83 -2.46
C PRO A 113 4.79 -7.51 -1.97
N ALA A 114 4.60 -6.52 -2.87
CA ALA A 114 4.05 -5.22 -2.52
C ALA A 114 2.62 -5.35 -1.95
N GLY A 115 1.75 -6.07 -2.67
CA GLY A 115 0.38 -6.30 -2.23
C GLY A 115 0.27 -7.24 -1.03
N ALA A 116 1.08 -8.31 -0.98
CA ALA A 116 1.12 -9.21 0.18
C ALA A 116 1.60 -8.48 1.45
N GLY A 117 2.59 -7.60 1.31
CA GLY A 117 3.12 -6.77 2.39
C GLY A 117 2.10 -5.78 2.93
N TYR A 118 1.37 -5.10 2.04
CA TYR A 118 0.25 -4.24 2.41
C TYR A 118 -0.85 -5.02 3.15
N LEU A 119 -1.29 -6.17 2.61
CA LEU A 119 -2.32 -6.98 3.26
C LEU A 119 -1.88 -7.48 4.64
N ARG A 120 -0.59 -7.84 4.77
CA ARG A 120 -0.04 -8.24 6.06
C ARG A 120 -0.03 -7.07 7.05
N LEU A 121 0.38 -5.88 6.61
CA LEU A 121 0.35 -4.68 7.42
C LEU A 121 -1.07 -4.35 7.90
N VAL A 122 -2.07 -4.36 7.01
CA VAL A 122 -3.46 -4.12 7.39
C VAL A 122 -3.96 -5.17 8.38
N SER A 123 -3.61 -6.44 8.16
CA SER A 123 -3.94 -7.52 9.11
C SER A 123 -3.34 -7.23 10.49
N ASP A 124 -2.05 -6.89 10.57
CA ASP A 124 -1.38 -6.64 11.85
C ASP A 124 -1.96 -5.41 12.58
N LEU A 125 -2.43 -4.38 11.86
CA LEU A 125 -3.05 -3.19 12.46
C LEU A 125 -4.47 -3.41 13.00
N LEU A 126 -5.15 -4.48 12.58
CA LEU A 126 -6.52 -4.81 12.99
C LEU A 126 -6.59 -5.74 14.22
N HIS A 127 -5.46 -6.30 14.65
CA HIS A 127 -5.35 -7.17 15.83
C HIS A 127 -4.76 -6.41 17.02
#